data_AF-A0A956TML2-F1
#
_entry.id   AF-A0A956TML2-F1
#
_cell.length_a   1.000
_cell.length_b   1.000
_cell.length_c   1.000
_cell.angle_alpha   90.00
_cell.angle_beta   90.00
_cell.angle_gamma   90.00
#
_symmetry.space_group_name_H-M   'P 1'
#
loop_
_entity.id
_entity.type
_entity.pdbx_description
1 polymer ?
#
loop_
_entity_poly.entity_id
_entity_poly.type
_entity_poly.pdbx_seq_one_letter_code
_entity_poly.pdbx_strand_id
1 'polypeptide(L)'
;MSLSTGGHTDVVDITGAVADCVRHSAITDGTVTLFVIGHLKSMGPSLIVPVAKGKLTLGTWQQIVLIDFDTRSRNRQIAVTIMGL
;
A
#
# COMPACT_ATOMS: atom_id res chain seq x y z
N MET A 1 3.03 1.09 -7.96
CA MET A 1 1.64 0.91 -8.42
C MET A 1 0.92 2.26 -8.53
N SER A 2 -0.19 2.31 -9.26
CA SER A 2 -1.01 3.52 -9.44
C SER A 2 -2.47 3.25 -9.11
N LEU A 3 -3.15 4.23 -8.52
CA LEU A 3 -4.53 4.13 -8.05
C LEU A 3 -5.28 5.42 -8.37
N SER A 4 -6.49 5.32 -8.92
CA SER A 4 -7.37 6.48 -9.07
C SER A 4 -8.23 6.67 -7.81
N THR A 5 -8.33 7.90 -7.33
CA THR A 5 -9.23 8.29 -6.22
C THR A 5 -10.34 9.20 -6.72
N GLY A 6 -11.51 9.14 -6.08
CA GLY A 6 -12.69 9.93 -6.45
C GLY A 6 -12.63 11.40 -5.99
N GLY A 7 -11.76 11.71 -5.02
CA GLY A 7 -11.75 12.98 -4.29
C GLY A 7 -12.79 13.02 -3.16
N HIS A 8 -12.96 14.19 -2.53
CA HIS A 8 -13.87 14.43 -1.40
C HIS A 8 -13.61 13.55 -0.17
N THR A 9 -12.34 13.27 0.13
CA THR A 9 -11.93 12.23 1.09
C THR A 9 -12.33 10.84 0.61
N ASP A 10 -11.36 10.10 0.07
CA ASP A 10 -11.55 8.74 -0.41
C ASP A 10 -10.82 7.75 0.48
N VAL A 11 -11.40 6.56 0.65
CA VAL A 11 -10.86 5.48 1.49
C VAL A 11 -10.84 4.22 0.63
N VAL A 12 -9.65 3.85 0.18
CA VAL A 12 -9.48 2.78 -0.79
C VAL A 12 -8.68 1.63 -0.18
N ASP A 13 -9.30 0.45 -0.11
CA ASP A 13 -8.60 -0.79 0.27
C ASP A 13 -7.65 -1.20 -0.87
N ILE A 14 -6.36 -1.23 -0.56
CA ILE A 14 -5.29 -1.63 -1.48
C ILE A 14 -4.64 -2.96 -1.09
N THR A 15 -5.20 -3.68 -0.12
CA THR A 15 -4.64 -4.94 0.41
C THR A 15 -4.40 -5.96 -0.70
N GLY A 16 -5.36 -6.13 -1.61
CA GLY A 16 -5.24 -7.04 -2.76
C GLY A 16 -4.10 -6.66 -3.68
N ALA A 17 -4.01 -5.38 -4.06
CA ALA A 17 -2.95 -4.87 -4.93
C ALA A 17 -1.56 -5.04 -4.32
N VAL A 18 -1.41 -4.80 -3.02
CA VAL A 18 -0.14 -5.00 -2.31
C VAL A 18 0.21 -6.49 -2.22
N ALA A 19 -0.78 -7.35 -1.95
CA ALA A 19 -0.58 -8.80 -1.93
C ALA A 19 -0.14 -9.32 -3.31
N ASP A 20 -0.69 -8.76 -4.39
CA ASP A 20 -0.27 -9.08 -5.75
C ASP A 20 1.17 -8.63 -6.02
N CYS A 21 1.59 -7.45 -5.55
CA CYS A 21 3.00 -7.05 -5.64
C CYS A 21 3.95 -8.05 -4.94
N VAL A 22 3.56 -8.58 -3.76
CA VAL A 22 4.35 -9.60 -3.06
C VAL A 22 4.36 -10.93 -3.81
N ARG A 23 3.21 -11.38 -4.36
CA ARG A 23 3.14 -12.62 -5.14
C ARG A 23 4.08 -12.60 -6.36
N HIS A 24 4.28 -11.44 -6.98
CA HIS A 24 5.13 -11.29 -8.17
C HIS A 24 6.61 -11.00 -7.86
N SER A 25 7.01 -10.84 -6.60
CA SER A 25 8.39 -10.42 -6.25
C SER A 25 9.37 -11.58 -5.99
N ALA A 26 8.90 -12.82 -6.01
CA ALA A 26 9.62 -14.04 -5.62
C ALA A 26 10.13 -14.11 -4.17
N ILE A 27 9.91 -13.08 -3.35
CA ILE A 27 10.31 -13.02 -1.94
C ILE A 27 9.40 -13.89 -1.08
N THR A 28 9.97 -14.75 -0.23
CA THR A 28 9.18 -15.56 0.71
C THR A 28 9.12 -14.92 2.09
N ASP A 29 10.23 -14.36 2.57
CA ASP A 29 10.33 -13.83 3.94
C ASP A 29 11.08 -12.50 3.95
N GLY A 30 10.44 -11.45 4.48
CA GLY A 30 10.99 -10.11 4.41
C GLY A 30 9.99 -9.02 4.79
N THR A 31 10.08 -7.87 4.12
CA THR A 31 9.17 -6.74 4.31
C THR A 31 8.76 -6.12 2.97
N VAL A 32 7.57 -5.56 2.95
CA VAL A 32 7.12 -4.63 1.90
C VAL A 32 6.95 -3.25 2.51
N THR A 33 7.61 -2.27 1.88
CA THR A 33 7.49 -0.84 2.20
C THR A 33 6.65 -0.18 1.13
N LEU A 34 5.56 0.44 1.54
CA LEU A 34 4.68 1.25 0.70
C LEU A 34 4.98 2.72 0.97
N PHE A 35 5.12 3.53 -0.08
CA PHE A 35 5.33 4.97 0.04
C PHE A 35 4.48 5.73 -0.97
N VAL A 36 3.60 6.61 -0.48
CA VAL A 36 2.73 7.46 -1.30
C VAL A 36 3.52 8.68 -1.79
N ILE A 37 3.71 8.78 -3.11
CA ILE A 37 4.44 9.88 -3.74
C ILE A 37 3.54 11.12 -3.81
N GLY A 38 4.06 12.28 -3.38
CA GLY A 38 3.36 13.57 -3.52
C GLY A 38 2.25 13.82 -2.51
N HIS A 39 2.34 13.26 -1.30
CA HIS A 39 1.36 13.42 -0.23
C HIS A 39 1.57 14.73 0.57
N LEU A 40 0.48 15.47 0.86
CA LEU A 40 0.54 16.77 1.56
C LEU A 40 -0.19 16.80 2.92
N LYS A 41 -0.99 15.80 3.31
CA LYS A 41 -1.76 15.87 4.58
C LYS A 41 -1.89 14.58 5.42
N SER A 42 -1.34 14.68 6.64
CA SER A 42 -1.77 14.18 7.96
C SER A 42 -1.94 12.69 8.33
N MET A 43 -1.54 11.74 7.49
CA MET A 43 -1.17 10.39 7.97
C MET A 43 0.14 10.01 7.30
N GLY A 44 1.04 9.31 8.01
CA GLY A 44 2.40 9.05 7.54
C GLY A 44 2.41 8.54 6.08
N PRO A 45 3.31 9.03 5.22
CA PRO A 45 3.27 8.72 3.78
C PRO A 45 3.64 7.27 3.46
N SER A 46 4.03 6.49 4.48
CA SER A 46 4.55 5.14 4.30
C SER A 46 4.04 4.16 5.35
N LEU A 47 3.98 2.90 4.93
CA LEU A 47 3.67 1.75 5.78
C LEU A 47 4.66 0.62 5.47
N ILE A 48 5.15 -0.06 6.50
CA ILE A 48 5.97 -1.27 6.35
C ILE A 48 5.16 -2.46 6.86
N VAL A 49 5.05 -3.51 6.06
CA VAL A 49 4.32 -4.74 6.40
C VAL A 49 5.27 -5.94 6.27
N PRO A 50 5.34 -6.83 7.28
CA PRO A 50 6.13 -8.05 7.17
C PRO A 50 5.54 -9.00 6.12
N VAL A 51 6.41 -9.73 5.45
CA VAL A 51 6.07 -10.82 4.53
C VAL A 51 6.62 -12.11 5.12
N ALA A 52 5.79 -13.14 5.19
CA ALA A 52 6.19 -14.47 5.61
C ALA A 52 5.53 -15.52 4.71
N LYS A 53 6.29 -16.54 4.30
CA LYS A 53 5.81 -17.61 3.40
C LYS A 53 5.12 -17.05 2.13
N GLY A 54 5.67 -15.97 1.57
CA GLY A 54 5.19 -15.29 0.36
C GLY A 54 3.84 -14.58 0.53
N LYS A 55 3.43 -14.28 1.78
CA LYS A 55 2.15 -13.61 2.10
C LYS A 55 2.38 -12.42 3.03
N LEU A 56 1.52 -11.42 2.91
CA LEU A 56 1.45 -10.32 3.87
C LEU A 56 1.07 -10.86 5.25
N THR A 57 1.84 -10.53 6.27
CA THR A 57 1.58 -10.90 7.66
C THR A 57 0.62 -9.88 8.28
N LEU A 58 -0.66 -10.01 7.94
CA LEU A 58 -1.76 -9.20 8.48
C LEU A 58 -2.63 -10.05 9.40
N GLY A 59 -3.11 -9.46 10.49
CA GLY A 59 -4.15 -10.05 11.32
C GLY A 59 -5.51 -10.04 10.60
N THR A 60 -6.45 -10.87 11.07
CA THR A 60 -7.80 -11.03 10.48
C THR A 60 -8.56 -9.71 10.28
N TRP A 61 -8.28 -8.71 11.11
CA TRP A 61 -8.95 -7.41 11.12
C TRP A 61 -8.07 -6.27 10.56
N GLN A 62 -6.92 -6.59 9.96
CA GLN A 62 -6.01 -5.58 9.41
C GLN A 62 -6.15 -5.50 7.89
N GLN A 63 -6.40 -4.29 7.40
CA GLN A 63 -6.40 -3.96 5.98
C GLN A 63 -5.38 -2.85 5.72
N ILE A 64 -4.79 -2.85 4.53
CA ILE A 64 -3.95 -1.77 4.05
C ILE A 64 -4.83 -0.83 3.24
N VAL A 65 -5.07 0.36 3.79
CA VAL A 65 -6.00 1.33 3.23
C VAL A 65 -5.27 2.62 2.90
N LEU A 66 -5.47 3.13 1.69
CA LEU A 66 -5.10 4.48 1.33
C LEU A 66 -6.24 5.42 1.71
N ILE A 67 -5.93 6.45 2.49
CA ILE A 67 -6.86 7.54 2.79
C ILE A 67 -6.37 8.77 2.02
N ASP A 68 -7.15 9.23 1.06
CA ASP A 68 -6.82 10.38 0.21
C ASP A 68 -7.69 11.58 0.60
N PHE A 69 -7.10 12.58 1.23
CA PHE A 69 -7.79 13.80 1.70
C PHE A 69 -7.90 14.91 0.64
N ASP A 70 -7.75 14.59 -0.65
CA ASP A 70 -7.93 15.56 -1.73
C ASP A 70 -9.41 15.75 -2.07
N THR A 71 -9.79 16.97 -2.43
CA THR A 71 -11.16 17.30 -2.85
C THR A 71 -11.38 17.01 -4.34
N ARG A 72 -10.30 16.74 -5.09
CA ARG A 72 -10.34 16.41 -6.51
C ARG A 72 -9.89 14.97 -6.73
N SER A 73 -10.43 14.34 -7.77
CA SER A 73 -9.95 13.03 -8.23
C SER A 73 -8.50 13.12 -8.69
N ARG A 74 -7.65 12.19 -8.26
CA ARG A 74 -6.24 12.13 -8.65
C ARG A 74 -5.82 10.70 -8.93
N ASN A 75 -4.77 10.56 -9.74
CA ASN A 75 -4.04 9.30 -9.83
C ASN A 75 -2.88 9.35 -8.83
N ARG A 76 -2.96 8.53 -7.77
CA ARG A 76 -1.95 8.40 -6.73
C ARG A 76 -0.92 7.36 -7.15
N GLN A 77 0.34 7.72 -7.01
CA GLN A 77 1.45 6.78 -7.18
C GLN A 77 1.94 6.31 -5.83
N ILE A 78 2.05 4.99 -5.69
CA ILE A 78 2.57 4.34 -4.50
C ILE A 78 3.81 3.55 -4.94
N ALA A 79 4.98 3.96 -4.44
CA ALA A 79 6.19 3.19 -4.55
C ALA A 79 6.08 1.96 -3.65
N VAL A 80 6.49 0.81 -4.18
CA VAL A 80 6.47 -0.47 -3.48
C VAL A 80 7.89 -1.01 -3.52
N THR A 81 8.50 -1.16 -2.35
CA THR A 81 9.84 -1.73 -2.20
C THR A 81 9.72 -3.00 -1.39
N ILE A 82 10.20 -4.12 -1.92
CA ILE A 82 10.16 -5.42 -1.24
C ILE A 82 11.60 -5.86 -1.02
N MET A 83 11.93 -6.23 0.22
CA MET A 83 13.27 -6.67 0.62
C MET A 83 13.14 -7.94 1.45
N GLY A 84 13.92 -8.96 1.14
CA GLY A 84 13.85 -10.24 1.82
C GLY A 84 14.65 -11.33 1.13
N LEU A 85 14.49 -12.55 1.64
CA LEU A 85 14.99 -13.79 1.07
C LEU A 85 13.87 -14.56 0.37
#